data_AF-A0ABD4SDU2-F1
#
_entry.id   AF-A0ABD4SDU2-F1
#
_cell.length_a   1.000
_cell.length_b   1.000
_cell.length_c   1.000
_cell.angle_alpha   90.00
_cell.angle_beta   90.00
_cell.angle_gamma   90.00
#
_symmetry.space_group_name_H-M   'P 1'
#
loop_
_entity.id
_entity.type
_entity.pdbx_description
1 polymer ?
#
loop_
_entity_poly.entity_id
_entity_poly.type
_entity_poly.pdbx_seq_one_letter_code
_entity_poly.pdbx_strand_id
1 'polypeptide(L)'
;MTYVEIGGIFASGMNGYLKFADQKTRERYTNKALLARFNLSDNKPNFVSVSSYIDRLQKSLWQTVIMFGAALAILLVLLLLLVLILVMIYKQLNREEIAVKKFLGFSPRQLYALPLGVIFLTGAGQLFAAGLLRSKVGLFVLPLICLLQLSLFYLYVIKDSFNDVVELFKGE
;
A
#
# COMPACT_ATOMS: atom_id res chain seq x y z
N MET A 1 -34.44 -7.52 -19.91
CA MET A 1 -33.67 -8.17 -20.99
C MET A 1 -32.70 -9.15 -20.37
N THR A 2 -32.87 -10.44 -20.63
CA THR A 2 -32.00 -11.50 -20.10
C THR A 2 -30.76 -11.56 -20.99
N TYR A 3 -29.62 -11.09 -20.51
CA TYR A 3 -28.36 -11.21 -21.23
C TYR A 3 -27.99 -12.70 -21.31
N VAL A 4 -28.01 -13.27 -22.51
CA VAL A 4 -27.53 -14.63 -22.75
C VAL A 4 -26.00 -14.56 -22.79
N GLU A 5 -25.36 -14.93 -21.68
CA GLU A 5 -23.90 -15.02 -21.63
C GLU A 5 -23.42 -16.16 -22.54
N ILE A 6 -22.75 -15.79 -23.64
CA ILE A 6 -22.05 -16.75 -24.50
C ILE A 6 -20.82 -17.23 -23.72
N GLY A 7 -21.01 -18.33 -22.96
CA GLY A 7 -19.96 -18.96 -22.18
C GLY A 7 -18.77 -19.39 -23.04
N GLY A 8 -17.57 -19.33 -22.49
CA GLY A 8 -16.32 -19.69 -23.15
C GLY A 8 -15.59 -20.82 -22.43
N ILE A 9 -14.44 -21.21 -22.98
CA ILE A 9 -13.66 -22.33 -22.46
C ILE A 9 -12.39 -21.80 -21.81
N PHE A 10 -12.12 -22.30 -20.61
CA PHE A 10 -10.81 -22.20 -20.01
C PHE A 10 -9.99 -23.43 -20.43
N ALA A 11 -8.90 -23.22 -21.16
CA ALA A 11 -8.03 -24.31 -21.61
C ALA A 11 -6.83 -24.41 -20.67
N SER A 12 -6.68 -25.50 -19.92
CA SER A 12 -5.60 -25.65 -18.92
C SER A 12 -4.18 -25.48 -19.49
N GLY A 13 -3.98 -25.69 -20.79
CA GLY A 13 -2.69 -25.51 -21.47
C GLY A 13 -2.47 -24.13 -22.10
N MET A 14 -3.50 -23.27 -22.10
CA MET A 14 -3.42 -21.90 -22.56
C MET A 14 -3.76 -21.03 -21.36
N ASN A 15 -2.82 -20.27 -20.81
CA ASN A 15 -3.06 -19.37 -19.67
C ASN A 15 -4.01 -18.21 -20.06
N GLY A 16 -5.24 -18.51 -20.48
CA GLY A 16 -6.14 -17.58 -21.12
C GLY A 16 -7.53 -18.19 -21.37
N TYR A 17 -8.48 -17.29 -21.63
CA TYR A 17 -9.88 -17.62 -21.86
C TYR A 17 -10.19 -17.56 -23.36
N LEU A 18 -10.81 -18.61 -23.90
CA LEU A 18 -11.32 -18.64 -25.27
C LEU A 18 -12.79 -18.25 -25.28
N LYS A 19 -13.06 -17.07 -25.84
CA LYS A 19 -14.42 -16.56 -26.07
C LYS A 19 -14.91 -17.02 -27.45
N PHE A 20 -16.10 -17.61 -27.50
CA PHE A 20 -16.77 -17.87 -28.77
C PHE A 20 -17.45 -16.60 -29.30
N ALA A 21 -17.44 -16.43 -30.62
CA ALA A 21 -18.10 -15.30 -31.27
C ALA A 21 -19.63 -15.34 -31.08
N ASP A 22 -20.23 -16.53 -31.13
CA ASP A 22 -21.68 -16.76 -31.00
C ASP A 22 -22.00 -18.18 -30.53
N GLN A 23 -23.26 -18.42 -30.14
CA GLN A 23 -23.73 -19.70 -29.62
C GLN A 23 -23.65 -20.84 -30.65
N LYS A 24 -23.87 -20.57 -31.94
CA LYS A 24 -23.77 -21.61 -32.99
C LYS A 24 -22.32 -22.03 -33.17
N THR A 25 -21.39 -21.09 -33.11
CA THR A 25 -19.95 -21.38 -33.12
C THR A 25 -19.56 -22.25 -31.93
N ARG A 26 -20.03 -21.94 -30.71
CA ARG A 26 -19.81 -22.79 -29.54
C ARG A 26 -20.28 -24.22 -29.81
N GLU A 27 -21.55 -24.39 -30.18
CA GLU A 27 -22.15 -25.71 -30.39
C GLU A 27 -21.45 -26.51 -31.49
N ARG A 28 -20.97 -25.84 -32.56
CA ARG A 28 -20.20 -26.47 -33.64
C ARG A 28 -18.85 -27.02 -33.17
N TYR A 29 -18.13 -26.24 -32.37
CA TYR A 29 -16.76 -26.58 -31.97
C TYR A 29 -16.67 -27.37 -30.67
N THR A 30 -17.76 -27.46 -29.91
CA THR A 30 -17.84 -28.25 -28.67
C THR A 30 -18.71 -29.49 -28.82
N ASN A 31 -19.08 -29.85 -30.05
CA ASN A 31 -19.84 -31.06 -30.33
C ASN A 31 -19.00 -32.31 -30.01
N LYS A 32 -19.63 -33.28 -29.35
CA LYS A 32 -19.04 -34.59 -29.02
C LYS A 32 -18.42 -35.29 -30.24
N ALA A 33 -19.04 -35.19 -31.42
CA ALA A 33 -18.50 -35.81 -32.63
C ALA A 33 -17.16 -35.18 -33.07
N LEU A 34 -17.03 -33.86 -32.93
CA LEU A 34 -15.79 -33.15 -33.26
C LEU A 34 -14.72 -33.44 -32.20
N LEU A 35 -15.08 -33.42 -30.91
CA LEU A 35 -14.16 -33.74 -29.82
C LEU A 35 -13.64 -35.17 -29.92
N ALA A 36 -14.51 -36.14 -30.24
CA ALA A 36 -14.12 -37.54 -30.45
C ALA A 36 -13.13 -37.71 -31.60
N ARG A 37 -13.28 -36.94 -32.69
CA ARG A 37 -12.34 -36.98 -33.83
C ARG A 37 -10.90 -36.62 -33.45
N PHE A 38 -10.71 -35.82 -32.40
CA PHE A 38 -9.40 -35.43 -31.89
C PHE A 38 -9.00 -36.15 -30.59
N ASN A 39 -9.70 -37.23 -30.21
CA ASN A 39 -9.50 -37.94 -28.95
C ASN A 39 -9.67 -37.06 -27.70
N LEU A 40 -10.53 -36.03 -27.77
CA LEU A 40 -10.82 -35.09 -26.67
C LEU A 40 -12.16 -35.39 -25.98
N SER A 41 -12.72 -36.58 -26.21
CA SER A 41 -14.03 -36.99 -25.67
C SER A 41 -14.03 -37.23 -24.16
N ASP A 42 -12.86 -37.52 -23.59
CA ASP A 42 -12.60 -37.66 -22.15
C ASP A 42 -12.45 -36.31 -21.43
N ASN A 43 -12.11 -35.26 -22.16
CA ASN A 43 -11.70 -33.95 -21.64
C ASN A 43 -12.83 -33.11 -21.03
N LYS A 44 -14.08 -33.64 -20.99
CA LYS A 44 -15.29 -33.07 -20.36
C LYS A 44 -15.23 -31.54 -20.20
N PRO A 45 -15.31 -30.77 -21.30
CA PRO A 45 -15.06 -29.33 -21.25
C PRO A 45 -16.04 -28.64 -20.29
N ASN A 46 -15.51 -28.06 -19.21
CA ASN A 46 -16.28 -27.28 -18.26
C ASN A 46 -16.37 -25.82 -18.74
N PHE A 47 -17.56 -25.41 -19.17
CA PHE A 47 -17.86 -24.05 -19.57
C PHE A 47 -18.09 -23.19 -18.34
N VAL A 48 -17.18 -22.27 -18.10
CA VAL A 48 -17.33 -21.26 -17.04
C VAL A 48 -17.82 -19.99 -17.70
N SER A 49 -18.82 -19.34 -17.11
CA SER A 49 -19.30 -18.06 -17.61
C SER A 49 -18.19 -17.00 -17.57
N VAL A 50 -18.25 -16.02 -18.48
CA VAL A 50 -17.32 -14.88 -18.47
C VAL A 50 -17.38 -14.17 -17.12
N SER A 51 -18.59 -14.01 -16.57
CA SER A 51 -18.84 -13.46 -15.23
C SER A 51 -18.03 -14.19 -14.15
N SER A 52 -18.10 -15.52 -14.08
CA SER A 52 -17.37 -16.30 -13.08
C SER A 52 -15.85 -16.24 -13.26
N TYR A 53 -15.35 -16.07 -14.49
CA TYR A 53 -13.92 -15.86 -14.73
C TYR A 53 -13.44 -14.47 -14.27
N ILE A 54 -14.20 -13.42 -14.61
CA ILE A 54 -13.92 -12.05 -14.16
C ILE A 54 -13.98 -11.98 -12.64
N ASP A 55 -14.98 -12.59 -12.01
CA ASP A 55 -15.13 -12.65 -10.55
C ASP A 55 -13.91 -13.31 -9.88
N ARG A 56 -13.38 -14.38 -10.48
CA ARG A 56 -12.16 -15.03 -9.97
C ARG A 56 -10.92 -14.15 -10.11
N LEU A 57 -10.74 -13.49 -11.26
CA LEU A 57 -9.64 -12.55 -11.47
C LEU A 57 -9.72 -11.36 -10.49
N GLN A 58 -10.91 -10.79 -10.32
CA GLN A 58 -11.13 -9.71 -9.37
C GLN A 58 -10.85 -10.16 -7.94
N LYS A 59 -11.27 -11.36 -7.57
CA LYS A 59 -10.99 -11.94 -6.25
C LYS A 59 -9.49 -12.17 -6.03
N SER A 60 -8.76 -12.68 -7.03
CA SER A 60 -7.31 -12.87 -6.91
C SER A 60 -6.57 -11.53 -6.80
N LEU A 61 -6.99 -10.53 -7.59
CA LEU A 61 -6.43 -9.18 -7.50
C LEU A 61 -6.70 -8.56 -6.13
N TRP A 62 -7.90 -8.72 -5.58
CA TRP A 62 -8.21 -8.23 -4.23
C TRP A 62 -7.34 -8.91 -3.16
N GLN A 63 -7.14 -10.22 -3.26
CA GLN A 63 -6.26 -10.94 -2.34
C GLN A 63 -4.82 -10.40 -2.41
N THR A 64 -4.30 -10.16 -3.62
CA THR A 64 -2.97 -9.55 -3.79
C THR A 64 -2.91 -8.15 -3.18
N VAL A 65 -3.89 -7.30 -3.46
CA VAL A 65 -3.95 -5.93 -2.90
C VAL A 65 -4.02 -5.96 -1.38
N ILE A 66 -4.80 -6.86 -0.78
CA ILE A 66 -4.90 -6.99 0.67
C ILE A 66 -3.56 -7.43 1.26
N MET A 67 -2.90 -8.44 0.68
CA MET A 67 -1.63 -8.97 1.20
C MET A 67 -0.52 -7.92 1.16
N PHE A 68 -0.33 -7.27 0.00
CA PHE A 68 0.69 -6.22 -0.13
C PHE A 68 0.31 -4.95 0.64
N GLY A 69 -0.98 -4.58 0.67
CA GLY A 69 -1.48 -3.45 1.42
C GLY A 69 -1.31 -3.61 2.93
N ALA A 70 -1.58 -4.81 3.47
CA ALA A 70 -1.37 -5.12 4.88
C ALA A 70 0.12 -5.04 5.26
N ALA A 71 1.01 -5.59 4.43
CA ALA A 71 2.45 -5.48 4.66
C ALA A 71 2.93 -4.02 4.68
N LEU A 72 2.45 -3.20 3.72
CA LEU A 72 2.74 -1.77 3.68
C LEU A 72 2.20 -1.02 4.91
N ALA A 73 0.99 -1.37 5.37
CA ALA A 73 0.39 -0.76 6.55
C ALA A 73 1.20 -1.08 7.83
N ILE A 74 1.65 -2.33 7.99
CA ILE A 74 2.50 -2.73 9.13
C ILE A 74 3.82 -1.95 9.11
N LEU A 75 4.47 -1.86 7.94
CA LEU A 75 5.70 -1.09 7.77
C LEU A 75 5.49 0.40 8.08
N LEU A 76 4.35 0.97 7.68
CA LEU A 76 4.00 2.36 7.98
C LEU A 76 3.86 2.57 9.50
N VAL A 77 3.15 1.69 10.20
CA VAL A 77 2.97 1.79 11.66
C VAL A 77 4.32 1.70 12.38
N LEU A 78 5.17 0.73 12.00
CA LEU A 78 6.53 0.60 12.53
C LEU A 78 7.35 1.87 12.30
N LEU A 79 7.27 2.44 11.10
CA LEU A 79 7.98 3.66 10.75
C LEU A 79 7.51 4.86 11.59
N LEU A 80 6.20 4.99 11.83
CA LEU A 80 5.64 6.04 12.68
C LEU A 80 6.07 5.89 14.15
N LEU A 81 6.07 4.66 14.67
CA LEU A 81 6.55 4.35 16.02
C LEU A 81 8.03 4.68 16.17
N LEU A 82 8.85 4.37 15.16
CA LEU A 82 10.28 4.69 15.16
C LEU A 82 10.52 6.20 15.25
N VAL A 83 9.76 6.99 14.48
CA VAL A 83 9.84 8.47 14.55
C VAL A 83 9.45 8.96 15.95
N LEU A 84 8.38 8.43 16.53
CA LEU A 84 7.98 8.75 17.91
C LEU A 84 9.09 8.47 18.92
N ILE A 85 9.66 7.26 18.90
CA ILE A 85 10.75 6.86 19.79
C ILE A 85 11.96 7.77 19.61
N LEU A 86 12.34 8.08 18.36
CA LEU A 86 13.45 8.98 18.07
C LEU A 86 13.23 10.36 18.70
N VAL A 87 12.03 10.92 18.56
CA VAL A 87 11.68 12.23 19.14
C VAL A 87 11.69 12.17 20.66
N MET A 88 11.16 11.11 21.26
CA MET A 88 11.15 10.92 22.73
C MET A 88 12.57 10.85 23.29
N ILE A 89 13.43 10.02 22.69
CA ILE A 89 14.84 9.90 23.10
C ILE A 89 15.55 11.23 22.93
N TYR A 90 15.35 11.91 21.80
CA TYR A 90 15.97 13.21 21.53
C TYR A 90 15.55 14.25 22.57
N LYS A 91 14.25 14.33 22.90
CA LYS A 91 13.72 15.25 23.90
C LYS A 91 14.28 14.95 25.29
N GLN A 92 14.35 13.67 25.67
CA GLN A 92 14.87 13.26 26.97
C GLN A 92 16.36 13.58 27.11
N LEU A 93 17.16 13.29 26.08
CA LEU A 93 18.60 13.49 26.11
C LEU A 93 18.99 14.97 26.12
N ASN A 94 18.21 15.83 25.46
CA ASN A 94 18.50 17.26 25.31
C ASN A 94 17.53 18.14 26.11
N ARG A 95 16.92 17.62 27.18
CA ARG A 95 15.85 18.32 27.92
C ARG A 95 16.26 19.72 28.40
N GLU A 96 17.46 19.82 28.99
CA GLU A 96 17.99 21.09 29.51
C GLU A 96 18.30 22.08 28.40
N GLU A 97 18.97 21.63 27.35
CA GLU A 97 19.32 22.46 26.19
C GLU A 97 18.07 22.96 25.46
N ILE A 98 17.07 22.09 25.29
CA ILE A 98 15.78 22.45 24.70
C ILE A 98 15.07 23.48 25.57
N ALA A 99 15.06 23.31 26.90
CA ALA A 99 14.44 24.28 27.82
C ALA A 99 15.11 25.66 27.72
N VAL A 100 16.45 25.72 27.79
CA VAL A 100 17.21 26.98 27.65
C VAL A 100 16.93 27.64 26.31
N LYS A 101 17.04 26.90 25.20
CA LYS A 101 16.76 27.44 23.85
C LYS A 101 15.30 27.89 23.70
N LYS A 102 14.35 27.21 24.33
CA LYS A 102 12.94 27.61 24.34
C LYS A 102 12.74 28.93 25.10
N PHE A 103 13.41 29.14 26.24
CA PHE A 103 13.43 30.44 26.94
C PHE A 103 14.04 31.56 26.11
N LEU A 104 15.08 31.25 25.32
CA LEU A 104 15.71 32.20 24.40
C LEU A 104 14.87 32.50 23.14
N GLY A 105 13.67 31.93 23.01
CA GLY A 105 12.74 32.22 21.91
C GLY A 105 13.01 31.44 20.62
N PHE A 106 13.79 30.36 20.66
CA PHE A 106 14.02 29.52 19.48
C PHE A 106 12.73 28.85 19.00
N SER A 107 12.57 28.79 17.69
CA SER A 107 11.41 28.13 17.08
C SER A 107 11.48 26.59 17.23
N PRO A 108 10.34 25.88 17.26
CA PRO A 108 10.31 24.41 17.33
C PRO A 108 11.10 23.73 16.20
N ARG A 109 11.18 24.34 15.03
CA ARG A 109 11.95 23.82 13.89
C ARG A 109 13.46 23.83 14.15
N GLN A 110 13.96 24.84 14.86
CA GLN A 110 15.37 24.95 15.24
C GLN A 110 15.69 24.03 16.43
N LEU A 111 14.77 23.91 17.39
CA LEU A 111 14.91 23.03 18.55
C LEU A 111 15.02 21.55 18.17
N TYR A 112 14.27 21.14 17.14
CA TYR A 112 14.23 19.74 16.70
C TYR A 112 14.77 19.55 15.27
N ALA A 113 15.75 20.37 14.88
CA ALA A 113 16.36 20.32 13.55
C ALA A 113 16.95 18.93 13.24
N LEU A 114 17.49 18.24 14.25
CA LEU A 114 18.11 16.93 14.07
C LEU A 114 17.08 15.83 13.78
N PRO A 115 16.01 15.62 14.59
CA PRO A 115 14.93 14.70 14.22
C PRO A 115 14.27 15.04 12.88
N LEU A 116 14.04 16.32 12.59
CA LEU A 116 13.50 16.76 11.31
C LEU A 116 14.45 16.40 10.15
N GLY A 117 15.75 16.63 10.32
CA GLY A 117 16.77 16.27 9.33
C GLY A 117 16.78 14.78 8.99
N VAL A 118 16.59 13.91 9.99
CA VAL A 118 16.47 12.46 9.77
C VAL A 118 15.24 12.12 8.92
N ILE A 119 14.09 12.74 9.19
CA ILE A 119 12.86 12.53 8.40
C ILE A 119 13.07 12.96 6.94
N PHE A 120 13.65 14.15 6.72
CA PHE A 120 13.91 14.64 5.38
C PHE A 120 14.96 13.81 4.63
N LEU A 121 16.05 13.41 5.29
CA LEU A 121 17.11 12.62 4.68
C LEU A 121 16.60 11.23 4.26
N THR A 122 15.86 10.57 5.15
CA THR A 122 15.29 9.24 4.86
C THR A 122 14.20 9.34 3.78
N GLY A 123 13.33 10.34 3.83
CA GLY A 123 12.31 10.58 2.81
C GLY A 123 12.92 10.88 1.43
N ALA A 124 13.94 11.74 1.36
CA ALA A 124 14.66 12.03 0.13
C ALA A 124 15.36 10.78 -0.43
N GLY A 125 16.01 9.99 0.44
CA GLY A 125 16.65 8.73 0.05
C GLY A 125 15.65 7.70 -0.51
N GLN A 126 14.48 7.57 0.12
CA GLN A 126 13.41 6.69 -0.37
C GLN A 126 12.85 7.14 -1.71
N LEU A 127 12.62 8.45 -1.91
CA LEU A 127 12.16 8.99 -3.18
C LEU A 127 13.20 8.82 -4.29
N PHE A 128 14.47 9.03 -3.98
CA PHE A 128 15.57 8.79 -4.90
C PHE A 128 15.64 7.31 -5.32
N ALA A 129 15.56 6.40 -4.36
CA ALA A 129 15.52 4.96 -4.63
C ALA A 129 14.29 4.56 -5.47
N ALA A 130 13.11 5.13 -5.18
CA ALA A 130 11.89 4.89 -5.96
C ALA A 130 12.03 5.39 -7.41
N GLY A 131 12.72 6.52 -7.61
CA GLY A 131 13.07 7.04 -8.93
C GLY A 131 14.00 6.09 -9.70
N LEU A 132 15.06 5.60 -9.05
CA LEU A 132 16.01 4.64 -9.64
C LEU A 132 15.31 3.33 -10.04
N LEU A 133 14.43 2.82 -9.18
CA LEU A 133 13.65 1.60 -9.41
C LEU A 133 12.44 1.82 -10.33
N ARG A 134 12.21 3.05 -10.82
CA ARG A 134 11.08 3.45 -11.67
C ARG A 134 9.71 3.05 -11.09
N SER A 135 9.58 3.06 -9.77
CA SER A 135 8.36 2.67 -9.08
C SER A 135 7.31 3.78 -9.16
N LYS A 136 6.31 3.61 -10.03
CA LYS A 136 5.21 4.57 -10.16
C LYS A 136 4.43 4.72 -8.85
N VAL A 137 4.10 3.60 -8.20
CA VAL A 137 3.36 3.60 -6.92
C VAL A 137 4.18 4.25 -5.81
N GLY A 138 5.47 3.93 -5.73
CA GLY A 138 6.37 4.50 -4.71
C GLY A 138 6.46 6.03 -4.80
N LEU A 139 6.52 6.58 -6.01
CA LEU A 139 6.57 8.03 -6.21
C LEU A 139 5.31 8.76 -5.71
N PHE A 140 4.15 8.10 -5.66
CA PHE A 140 2.92 8.68 -5.11
C PHE A 140 2.75 8.41 -3.60
N VAL A 141 3.11 7.22 -3.13
CA VAL A 141 2.87 6.82 -1.74
C VAL A 141 3.91 7.40 -0.77
N LEU A 142 5.18 7.47 -1.16
CA LEU A 142 6.26 7.94 -0.28
C LEU A 142 6.11 9.42 0.14
N PRO A 143 5.71 10.36 -0.73
CA PRO A 143 5.42 11.73 -0.29
C PRO A 143 4.30 11.78 0.74
N LEU A 144 3.25 10.96 0.59
CA LEU A 144 2.15 10.90 1.55
C LEU A 144 2.62 10.39 2.92
N ILE A 145 3.48 9.36 2.94
CA ILE A 145 4.09 8.84 4.17
C ILE A 145 4.96 9.90 4.83
N CYS A 146 5.77 10.63 4.06
CA CYS A 146 6.61 11.71 4.58
C CYS A 146 5.76 12.83 5.21
N LEU A 147 4.67 13.24 4.55
CA LEU A 147 3.72 14.21 5.11
C LEU A 147 3.07 13.70 6.40
N LEU A 148 2.71 12.42 6.46
CA LEU A 148 2.14 11.81 7.66
C LEU A 148 3.15 11.82 8.82
N GLN A 149 4.42 11.47 8.57
CA GLN A 149 5.49 11.54 9.56
C GLN A 149 5.70 12.97 10.08
N LEU A 150 5.72 13.97 9.18
CA LEU A 150 5.85 15.38 9.55
C LEU A 150 4.65 15.86 10.37
N SER A 151 3.43 15.45 10.01
CA SER A 151 2.21 15.78 10.75
C SER A 151 2.24 15.18 12.15
N LEU A 152 2.60 13.89 12.27
CA LEU A 152 2.72 13.19 13.56
C LEU A 152 3.81 13.83 14.43
N PHE A 153 4.98 14.15 13.86
CA PHE A 153 6.05 14.87 14.53
C PHE A 153 5.57 16.23 15.07
N TYR A 154 4.89 17.01 14.24
CA TYR A 154 4.40 18.35 14.60
C TYR A 154 3.34 18.27 15.71
N LEU A 155 2.39 17.34 15.60
CA LEU A 155 1.35 17.11 16.61
C LEU A 155 1.95 16.70 17.95
N TYR A 156 2.94 15.79 17.93
CA TYR A 156 3.62 15.36 19.15
C TYR A 156 4.34 16.55 19.81
N VAL A 157 5.21 17.25 19.08
CA VAL A 157 6.03 18.35 19.63
C VAL A 157 5.18 19.52 20.14
N ILE A 158 4.09 19.90 19.45
CA ILE A 158 3.26 21.04 19.87
C ILE A 158 2.38 20.71 21.06
N LYS A 159 1.75 19.53 21.06
CA LYS A 159 0.90 19.12 22.17
C LYS A 159 1.72 18.97 23.45
N ASP A 160 2.95 18.48 23.32
CA ASP A 160 3.87 18.30 24.43
C ASP A 160 4.48 19.64 24.90
N SER A 161 4.68 20.60 24.00
CA SER A 161 5.17 21.95 24.34
C SER A 161 4.28 22.68 25.35
N PHE A 162 2.96 22.43 25.36
CA PHE A 162 2.03 23.05 26.31
C PHE A 162 2.13 22.39 27.69
N ASN A 163 2.20 21.06 27.74
CA ASN A 163 2.34 20.30 28.97
C ASN A 163 3.70 20.53 29.64
N ASP A 164 4.78 20.58 28.85
CA ASP A 164 6.13 20.85 29.36
C ASP A 164 6.23 22.20 30.05
N VAL A 165 5.57 23.24 29.51
CA VAL A 165 5.57 24.57 30.13
C VAL A 165 4.81 24.52 31.45
N VAL A 166 3.63 23.91 31.47
CA VAL A 166 2.83 23.76 32.69
C VAL A 166 3.56 22.96 33.76
N GLU A 167 4.30 21.91 33.38
CA GLU A 167 5.08 21.08 34.29
C GLU A 167 6.35 21.81 34.80
N LEU A 168 7.02 22.58 33.95
CA LEU A 168 8.16 23.42 34.35
C LEU A 168 7.75 24.53 35.34
N PHE A 169 6.54 25.08 35.18
CA PHE A 169 5.98 26.11 36.07
C PHE A 169 5.30 25.55 37.33
N LYS A 170 4.98 24.25 37.35
CA LYS A 170 4.44 23.62 38.55
C LYS A 170 5.49 23.44 39.64
N GLY A 171 6.78 23.45 39.27
CA GLY A 171 7.86 23.18 40.22
C GLY A 171 7.74 21.78 40.81
N GLU A 172 8.81 21.32 41.43
CA GLU A 172 8.64 20.46 42.60
C GLU A 172 8.05 21.29 43.74
#